data_AF-A0A1H3LBH3-F1
#
_entry.id   AF-A0A1H3LBH3-F1
#
_cell.length_a   1.000
_cell.length_b   1.000
_cell.length_c   1.000
_cell.angle_alpha   90.00
_cell.angle_beta   90.00
_cell.angle_gamma   90.00
#
_symmetry.space_group_name_H-M   'P 1'
#
loop_
_entity.id
_entity.type
_entity.pdbx_description
1 polymer ?
#
loop_
_entity_poly.entity_id
_entity_poly.type
_entity_poly.pdbx_seq_one_letter_code
_entity_poly.pdbx_strand_id
1 'polypeptide(L)'
;MKRLSWSGAAVLAAVLALAIPYMVNGYLIYVIDIAIIFMLLALGLCLSLGIAGQINLAQVAFFGVGAYLSAILTVHAGMNFWSAAVLAVAGTVVASLVIGIPALRVQSHYLGIVTLGLALAFTALVGNLPITGQAEGLLGLPVPPLPGIDLSSYFLYYYLELVVLLFAVPFAYFVVYTRFGRRLRAMRDDNLAAASTGVQVPVARMLSFALAGLFGGLAGVLYAGLVRYVSPASFNIDAMFLVLAMVIIGGRFSLTGVLVGVVVLTAVREELVDYASYAQLVYGSLIVLMVVFAPTGLAGAPQRIGGLLRRRTTAAAGGTGPFLPSGTGAKTAAHDG
;
A
#
# COMPACT_ATOMS: atom_id res chain seq x y z
N MET A 1 10.53 -24.74 11.61
CA MET A 1 10.02 -25.32 10.35
C MET A 1 9.19 -24.35 9.50
N LYS A 2 8.36 -23.43 10.04
CA LYS A 2 7.57 -22.45 9.24
C LYS A 2 8.38 -21.39 8.46
N ARG A 3 9.58 -21.01 8.90
CA ARG A 3 10.40 -19.99 8.22
C ARG A 3 10.95 -20.44 6.86
N LEU A 4 11.20 -21.74 6.67
CA LEU A 4 11.78 -22.30 5.44
C LEU A 4 10.76 -22.35 4.28
N SER A 5 9.47 -22.57 4.58
CA SER A 5 8.39 -22.53 3.59
C SER A 5 8.10 -21.11 3.08
N TRP A 6 8.32 -20.08 3.91
CA TRP A 6 8.11 -18.68 3.51
C TRP A 6 9.24 -18.17 2.60
N SER A 7 10.48 -18.62 2.83
CA SER A 7 11.61 -18.38 1.93
C SER A 7 11.37 -18.99 0.55
N GLY A 8 10.88 -20.24 0.49
CA GLY A 8 10.56 -20.91 -0.77
C GLY A 8 9.44 -20.24 -1.56
N ALA A 9 8.37 -19.80 -0.90
CA ALA A 9 7.27 -19.08 -1.55
C ALA A 9 7.70 -17.69 -2.08
N ALA A 10 8.57 -16.98 -1.35
CA ALA A 10 9.11 -15.70 -1.79
C ALA A 10 10.04 -15.86 -3.00
N VAL A 11 10.89 -16.88 -2.99
CA VAL A 11 11.77 -17.21 -4.13
C VAL A 11 10.94 -17.62 -5.34
N LEU A 12 9.90 -18.46 -5.16
CA LEU A 12 9.00 -18.85 -6.24
C LEU A 12 8.26 -17.64 -6.83
N ALA A 13 7.76 -16.73 -5.99
CA ALA A 13 7.11 -15.51 -6.45
C ALA A 13 8.07 -14.60 -7.22
N ALA A 14 9.32 -14.48 -6.79
CA ALA A 14 10.35 -13.71 -7.50
C ALA A 14 10.71 -14.34 -8.85
N VAL A 15 10.83 -15.67 -8.91
CA VAL A 15 11.09 -16.41 -10.16
C VAL A 15 9.91 -16.27 -11.13
N LEU A 16 8.68 -16.39 -10.63
CA LEU A 16 7.49 -16.17 -11.45
C LEU A 16 7.44 -14.74 -11.98
N ALA A 17 7.69 -13.73 -11.14
CA ALA A 17 7.74 -12.33 -11.58
C ALA A 17 8.76 -12.10 -12.70
N LEU A 18 9.96 -12.68 -12.58
CA LEU A 18 10.98 -12.60 -13.65
C LEU A 18 10.54 -13.27 -14.96
N ALA A 19 9.68 -14.29 -14.91
CA ALA A 19 9.22 -15.01 -16.09
C ALA A 19 8.04 -14.34 -16.81
N ILE A 20 7.27 -13.46 -16.13
CA ILE A 20 6.04 -12.85 -16.66
C ILE A 20 6.25 -12.16 -18.03
N PRO A 21 7.28 -11.32 -18.26
CA PRO A 21 7.44 -10.60 -19.51
C PRO A 21 7.63 -11.52 -20.74
N TYR A 22 8.10 -12.75 -20.54
CA TYR A 22 8.31 -13.72 -21.62
C TYR A 22 7.04 -14.46 -22.03
N MET A 23 5.98 -14.38 -21.21
CA MET A 23 4.73 -15.12 -21.40
C MET A 23 3.58 -14.25 -21.92
N VAL A 24 3.80 -12.93 -22.03
CA VAL A 24 2.73 -11.93 -22.08
C VAL A 24 3.00 -10.89 -23.19
N ASN A 25 1.93 -10.33 -23.77
CA ASN A 25 2.01 -9.27 -24.79
C ASN A 25 2.43 -7.91 -24.19
N GLY A 26 3.05 -7.03 -24.98
CA GLY A 26 3.50 -5.69 -24.57
C GLY A 26 2.42 -4.80 -23.95
N TYR A 27 1.15 -4.92 -24.38
CA TYR A 27 0.04 -4.21 -23.74
C TYR A 27 -0.18 -4.65 -22.29
N LEU A 28 -0.22 -5.96 -22.05
CA LEU A 28 -0.38 -6.50 -20.70
C LEU A 28 0.86 -6.23 -19.84
N ILE A 29 2.07 -6.14 -20.42
CA ILE A 29 3.27 -5.67 -19.70
C ILE A 29 3.05 -4.24 -19.20
N TYR A 30 2.54 -3.33 -20.04
CA TYR A 30 2.21 -1.96 -19.61
C TYR A 30 1.17 -1.92 -18.49
N VAL A 31 0.14 -2.78 -18.55
CA VAL A 31 -0.86 -2.92 -17.46
C VAL A 31 -0.20 -3.40 -16.16
N ILE A 32 0.76 -4.33 -16.26
CA ILE A 32 1.52 -4.83 -15.11
C ILE A 32 2.47 -3.75 -14.57
N ASP A 33 3.10 -2.95 -15.41
CA ASP A 33 3.96 -1.82 -14.98
C ASP A 33 3.15 -0.83 -14.14
N ILE A 34 1.97 -0.43 -14.65
CA ILE A 34 1.00 0.35 -13.87
C ILE A 34 0.66 -0.37 -12.56
N ALA A 35 0.41 -1.68 -12.58
CA ALA A 35 0.13 -2.43 -11.35
C ALA A 35 1.25 -2.31 -10.31
N ILE A 36 2.53 -2.40 -10.73
CA ILE A 36 3.69 -2.29 -9.84
C ILE A 36 3.77 -0.87 -9.22
N ILE A 37 3.55 0.17 -10.02
CA ILE A 37 3.47 1.55 -9.52
C ILE A 37 2.37 1.68 -8.45
N PHE A 38 1.18 1.12 -8.73
CA PHE A 38 0.08 1.11 -7.77
C PHE A 38 0.37 0.24 -6.53
N MET A 39 1.19 -0.81 -6.64
CA MET A 39 1.68 -1.57 -5.48
C MET A 39 2.53 -0.70 -4.56
N LEU A 40 3.47 0.07 -5.10
CA LEU A 40 4.27 1.02 -4.30
C LEU A 40 3.37 2.05 -3.61
N LEU A 41 2.42 2.61 -4.37
CA LEU A 41 1.50 3.61 -3.85
C LEU A 41 0.62 3.05 -2.72
N ALA A 42 0.09 1.83 -2.91
CA ALA A 42 -0.73 1.11 -1.95
C ALA A 42 0.06 0.69 -0.70
N LEU A 43 1.36 0.34 -0.82
CA LEU A 43 2.23 0.10 0.32
C LEU A 43 2.39 1.36 1.19
N GLY A 44 2.61 2.52 0.56
CA GLY A 44 2.67 3.81 1.26
C GLY A 44 1.38 4.09 2.05
N LEU A 45 0.23 3.92 1.40
CA LEU A 45 -1.07 4.05 2.06
C LEU A 45 -1.28 3.01 3.16
N CYS A 46 -0.83 1.77 2.96
CA CYS A 46 -0.94 0.71 3.98
C CYS A 46 -0.13 1.05 5.24
N LEU A 47 1.05 1.65 5.10
CA LEU A 47 1.86 2.07 6.24
C LEU A 47 1.16 3.17 7.04
N SER A 48 0.54 4.15 6.39
CA SER A 48 -0.16 5.24 7.09
C SER A 48 -1.53 4.82 7.62
N LEU A 49 -2.38 4.21 6.79
CA LEU A 49 -3.75 3.85 7.15
C LEU A 49 -3.79 2.57 7.99
N GLY A 50 -3.08 1.54 7.55
CA GLY A 50 -3.13 0.20 8.12
C GLY A 50 -2.34 0.03 9.40
N ILE A 51 -1.08 0.48 9.37
CA ILE A 51 -0.14 0.28 10.46
C ILE A 51 -0.21 1.45 11.46
N ALA A 52 -0.22 2.69 10.98
CA ALA A 52 -0.27 3.88 11.83
C ALA A 52 -1.69 4.33 12.22
N GLY A 53 -2.74 3.85 11.54
CA GLY A 53 -4.13 4.16 11.89
C GLY A 53 -4.63 5.52 11.45
N GLN A 54 -3.94 6.14 10.49
CA GLN A 54 -4.23 7.49 10.04
C GLN A 54 -4.82 7.48 8.65
N ILE A 55 -6.01 8.03 8.51
CA ILE A 55 -6.66 8.20 7.21
C ILE A 55 -5.89 9.29 6.45
N ASN A 56 -5.05 8.85 5.52
CA ASN A 56 -4.22 9.72 4.70
C ASN A 56 -4.68 9.66 3.24
N LEU A 57 -5.64 10.53 2.89
CA LEU A 57 -6.13 10.68 1.52
C LEU A 57 -5.23 11.59 0.66
N ALA A 58 -4.13 12.10 1.22
CA ALA A 58 -3.13 12.88 0.48
C ALA A 58 -2.13 11.98 -0.28
N GLN A 59 -2.28 10.65 -0.24
CA GLN A 59 -1.38 9.73 -0.93
C GLN A 59 -1.32 9.99 -2.44
N VAL A 60 -2.45 10.33 -3.06
CA VAL A 60 -2.50 10.70 -4.49
C VAL A 60 -1.76 12.02 -4.78
N ALA A 61 -1.72 12.93 -3.80
CA ALA A 61 -0.93 14.15 -3.94
C ALA A 61 0.56 13.85 -3.82
N PHE A 62 0.98 12.94 -2.94
CA PHE A 62 2.39 12.51 -2.88
C PHE A 62 2.84 11.83 -4.17
N PHE A 63 1.96 11.04 -4.77
CA PHE A 63 2.16 10.48 -6.11
C PHE A 63 2.38 11.57 -7.16
N GLY A 64 1.50 12.57 -7.17
CA GLY A 64 1.61 13.70 -8.07
C GLY A 64 2.86 14.55 -7.83
N VAL A 65 3.19 14.88 -6.58
CA VAL A 65 4.39 15.67 -6.24
C VAL A 65 5.64 14.98 -6.76
N GLY A 66 5.77 13.66 -6.58
CA GLY A 66 6.91 12.90 -7.12
C GLY A 66 6.99 12.95 -8.64
N ALA A 67 5.86 12.73 -9.32
CA ALA A 67 5.79 12.79 -10.78
C ALA A 67 6.14 14.19 -11.31
N TYR A 68 5.51 15.24 -10.78
CA TYR A 68 5.75 16.62 -11.20
C TYR A 68 7.14 17.13 -10.88
N LEU A 69 7.69 16.82 -9.70
CA LEU A 69 9.06 17.21 -9.38
C LEU A 69 10.05 16.55 -10.34
N SER A 70 9.89 15.27 -10.66
CA SER A 70 10.75 14.59 -11.63
C SER A 70 10.60 15.17 -13.04
N ALA A 71 9.38 15.49 -13.46
CA ALA A 71 9.09 16.12 -14.75
C ALA A 71 9.72 17.51 -14.85
N ILE A 72 9.54 18.36 -13.84
CA ILE A 72 10.07 19.74 -13.84
C ILE A 72 11.60 19.72 -13.84
N LEU A 73 12.23 18.88 -13.02
CA LEU A 73 13.69 18.80 -12.94
C LEU A 73 14.33 18.26 -14.23
N THR A 74 13.66 17.35 -14.93
CA THR A 74 14.17 16.80 -16.20
C THR A 74 13.90 17.72 -17.37
N VAL A 75 12.68 18.26 -17.50
CA VAL A 75 12.27 19.08 -18.66
C VAL A 75 12.79 20.52 -18.57
N HIS A 76 12.64 21.18 -17.41
CA HIS A 76 13.04 22.59 -17.28
C HIS A 76 14.50 22.76 -16.84
N ALA A 77 14.97 21.94 -15.90
CA ALA A 77 16.34 22.05 -15.40
C ALA A 77 17.34 21.19 -16.18
N GLY A 78 16.89 20.37 -17.13
CA GLY A 78 17.75 19.52 -17.97
C GLY A 78 18.55 18.48 -17.18
N MET A 79 18.14 18.16 -15.94
CA MET A 79 18.86 17.24 -15.08
C MET A 79 18.72 15.80 -15.59
N ASN A 80 19.76 14.99 -15.36
CA ASN A 80 19.67 13.55 -15.60
C ASN A 80 18.49 12.94 -14.80
N PHE A 81 17.75 12.01 -15.41
CA PHE A 81 16.58 11.38 -14.80
C PHE A 81 16.87 10.80 -13.42
N TRP A 82 18.03 10.16 -13.20
CA TRP A 82 18.36 9.54 -11.92
C TRP A 82 18.60 10.54 -10.78
N SER A 83 19.28 11.67 -11.07
CA SER A 83 19.47 12.71 -10.06
C SER A 83 18.15 13.45 -9.79
N ALA A 84 17.36 13.70 -10.84
CA ALA A 84 16.02 14.24 -10.72
C ALA A 84 15.10 13.31 -9.91
N ALA A 85 15.18 11.99 -10.11
CA ALA A 85 14.42 10.99 -9.37
C ALA A 85 14.71 11.03 -7.87
N VAL A 86 15.99 11.03 -7.48
CA VAL A 86 16.39 11.09 -6.06
C VAL A 86 15.92 12.39 -5.41
N LEU A 87 16.10 13.53 -6.10
CA LEU A 87 15.64 14.83 -5.61
C LEU A 87 14.12 14.93 -5.56
N ALA A 88 13.40 14.35 -6.52
CA ALA A 88 11.94 14.31 -6.54
C ALA A 88 11.39 13.47 -5.37
N VAL A 89 11.98 12.29 -5.09
CA VAL A 89 11.61 11.48 -3.93
C VAL A 89 11.91 12.23 -2.64
N ALA A 90 13.10 12.82 -2.50
CA ALA A 90 13.45 13.62 -1.32
C ALA A 90 12.51 14.82 -1.13
N GLY A 91 12.21 15.55 -2.20
CA GLY A 91 11.25 16.65 -2.22
C GLY A 91 9.84 16.21 -1.86
N THR A 92 9.42 15.02 -2.30
CA THR A 92 8.12 14.44 -1.92
C THR A 92 8.07 14.08 -0.45
N VAL A 93 9.15 13.53 0.12
CA VAL A 93 9.24 13.28 1.57
C VAL A 93 9.14 14.59 2.33
N VAL A 94 9.84 15.63 1.92
CA VAL A 94 9.74 16.97 2.55
C VAL A 94 8.31 17.52 2.43
N ALA A 95 7.70 17.46 1.25
CA ALA A 95 6.32 17.90 1.05
C ALA A 95 5.33 17.12 1.92
N SER A 96 5.52 15.80 2.06
CA SER A 96 4.68 14.95 2.92
C SER A 96 4.81 15.30 4.40
N LEU A 97 6.01 15.69 4.86
CA LEU A 97 6.22 16.19 6.21
C LEU A 97 5.49 17.53 6.42
N VAL A 98 5.59 18.45 5.46
CA VAL A 98 4.87 19.74 5.52
C VAL A 98 3.35 19.52 5.58
N ILE A 99 2.82 18.64 4.74
CA ILE A 99 1.41 18.22 4.72
C ILE A 99 1.03 17.48 6.01
N GLY A 100 1.99 16.82 6.66
CA GLY A 100 1.83 16.18 7.97
C GLY A 100 1.73 17.16 9.15
N ILE A 101 2.13 18.44 9.00
CA ILE A 101 2.04 19.43 10.09
C ILE A 101 0.59 19.69 10.52
N PRO A 102 -0.37 19.97 9.60
CA PRO A 102 -1.79 20.01 9.94
C PRO A 102 -2.29 18.75 10.65
N ALA A 103 -1.73 17.58 10.30
CA ALA A 103 -2.10 16.32 10.92
C ALA A 103 -1.81 16.27 12.42
N LEU A 104 -0.85 17.06 12.91
CA LEU A 104 -0.53 17.13 14.34
C LEU A 104 -1.61 17.84 15.17
N ARG A 105 -2.43 18.70 14.54
CA ARG A 105 -3.43 19.53 15.23
C ARG A 105 -4.83 18.94 15.22
N VAL A 106 -5.04 17.83 14.52
CA VAL A 106 -6.36 17.29 14.19
C VAL A 106 -6.51 15.85 14.70
N GLN A 107 -7.71 15.46 15.13
CA GLN A 107 -8.02 14.09 15.53
C GLN A 107 -8.09 13.15 14.31
N SER A 108 -7.86 11.85 14.50
CA SER A 108 -7.67 10.89 13.40
C SER A 108 -8.84 10.84 12.39
N HIS A 109 -10.09 11.01 12.82
CA HIS A 109 -11.25 10.99 11.93
C HIS A 109 -11.35 12.24 11.05
N TYR A 110 -11.04 13.42 11.60
CA TYR A 110 -11.02 14.67 10.86
C TYR A 110 -9.79 14.79 9.94
N LEU A 111 -8.73 14.02 10.22
CA LEU A 111 -7.53 13.99 9.40
C LEU A 111 -7.82 13.54 7.95
N GLY A 112 -8.78 12.62 7.76
CA GLY A 112 -9.20 12.19 6.43
C GLY A 112 -9.73 13.35 5.58
N ILE A 113 -10.56 14.21 6.16
CA ILE A 113 -11.14 15.39 5.48
C ILE A 113 -10.03 16.40 5.13
N VAL A 114 -9.12 16.65 6.09
CA VAL A 114 -8.00 17.58 5.88
C VAL A 114 -7.06 17.08 4.77
N THR A 115 -6.72 15.80 4.77
CA THR A 115 -5.82 15.22 3.76
C THR A 115 -6.46 15.17 2.37
N LEU A 116 -7.77 14.94 2.28
CA LEU A 116 -8.52 15.06 1.02
C LEU A 116 -8.50 16.50 0.49
N GLY A 117 -8.75 17.48 1.37
CA GLY A 117 -8.67 18.90 1.01
C GLY A 117 -7.28 19.31 0.53
N LEU A 118 -6.22 18.79 1.16
CA LEU A 118 -4.84 19.01 0.72
C LEU A 118 -4.55 18.35 -0.63
N ALA A 119 -5.11 17.17 -0.90
CA ALA A 119 -4.99 16.54 -2.22
C ALA A 119 -5.67 17.36 -3.32
N LEU A 120 -6.88 17.86 -3.04
CA LEU A 120 -7.60 18.77 -3.93
C LEU A 120 -6.84 20.08 -4.17
N ALA A 121 -6.31 20.67 -3.10
CA ALA A 121 -5.49 21.87 -3.20
C ALA A 121 -4.24 21.64 -4.06
N PHE A 122 -3.58 20.49 -3.92
CA PHE A 122 -2.47 20.09 -4.79
C PHE A 122 -2.90 20.01 -6.26
N THR A 123 -3.98 19.30 -6.58
CA THR A 123 -4.46 19.18 -7.97
C THR A 123 -4.84 20.54 -8.56
N ALA A 124 -5.47 21.41 -7.78
CA ALA A 124 -5.83 22.76 -8.19
C ALA A 124 -4.59 23.62 -8.42
N LEU A 125 -3.58 23.54 -7.53
CA LEU A 125 -2.33 24.28 -7.68
C LEU A 125 -1.62 23.88 -8.97
N VAL A 126 -1.42 22.59 -9.19
CA VAL A 126 -0.72 22.06 -10.36
C VAL A 126 -1.49 22.32 -11.66
N GLY A 127 -2.82 22.34 -11.63
CA GLY A 127 -3.62 22.70 -12.79
C GLY A 127 -3.54 24.19 -13.18
N ASN A 128 -3.11 25.07 -12.28
CA ASN A 128 -3.06 26.52 -12.53
C ASN A 128 -1.63 27.08 -12.63
N LEU A 129 -0.62 26.33 -12.18
CA LEU A 129 0.75 26.84 -12.12
C LEU A 129 1.43 26.78 -13.51
N PRO A 130 2.07 27.86 -13.99
CA PRO A 130 2.73 27.86 -15.29
C PRO A 130 3.87 26.83 -15.40
N ILE A 131 4.63 26.64 -14.32
CA ILE A 131 5.78 25.70 -14.28
C ILE A 131 5.36 24.23 -14.43
N THR A 132 4.09 23.89 -14.18
CA THR A 132 3.54 22.54 -14.27
C THR A 132 2.81 22.29 -15.59
N GLY A 133 2.92 23.21 -16.56
CA GLY A 133 2.17 23.12 -17.83
C GLY A 133 0.66 23.27 -17.65
N GLN A 134 0.22 23.75 -16.48
CA GLN A 134 -1.19 23.99 -16.15
C GLN A 134 -2.06 22.73 -16.40
N ALA A 135 -3.25 22.90 -16.98
CA ALA A 135 -4.18 21.81 -17.28
C ALA A 135 -3.64 20.83 -18.33
N GLU A 136 -2.74 21.28 -19.23
CA GLU A 136 -2.17 20.45 -20.29
C GLU A 136 -1.09 19.50 -19.76
N GLY A 137 -0.45 19.84 -18.64
CA GLY A 137 0.62 19.04 -18.04
C GLY A 137 1.98 19.19 -18.73
N LEU A 138 2.95 18.36 -18.34
CA LEU A 138 4.31 18.35 -18.92
C LEU A 138 4.47 17.19 -19.89
N LEU A 139 4.86 17.52 -21.12
CA LEU A 139 5.24 16.60 -22.18
C LEU A 139 6.77 16.56 -22.37
N GLY A 140 7.25 15.55 -23.08
CA GLY A 140 8.65 15.47 -23.50
C GLY A 140 9.62 15.03 -22.40
N LEU A 141 9.14 14.27 -21.41
CA LEU A 141 10.04 13.68 -20.43
C LEU A 141 11.01 12.71 -21.13
N PRO A 142 12.33 12.86 -20.92
CA PRO A 142 13.31 12.01 -21.56
C PRO A 142 13.20 10.57 -21.04
N VAL A 143 13.58 9.62 -21.90
CA VAL A 143 13.74 8.22 -21.49
C VAL A 143 14.80 8.16 -20.38
N PRO A 144 14.54 7.48 -19.26
CA PRO A 144 15.56 7.27 -18.23
C PRO A 144 16.82 6.67 -18.86
N PRO A 145 17.97 7.36 -18.84
CA PRO A 145 19.15 6.88 -19.52
C PRO A 145 19.83 5.82 -18.67
N LEU A 146 20.06 4.63 -19.23
CA LEU A 146 20.83 3.58 -18.58
C LEU A 146 21.86 3.04 -19.59
N PRO A 147 23.16 3.01 -19.28
CA PRO A 147 24.18 2.63 -20.26
C PRO A 147 23.95 1.19 -20.74
N GLY A 148 23.79 1.02 -22.06
CA GLY A 148 23.59 -0.28 -22.70
C GLY A 148 22.19 -0.88 -22.59
N ILE A 149 21.22 -0.18 -21.98
CA ILE A 149 19.84 -0.66 -21.81
C ILE A 149 18.86 0.41 -22.29
N ASP A 150 18.00 0.08 -23.25
CA ASP A 150 16.98 0.99 -23.74
C ASP A 150 15.68 0.87 -22.91
N LEU A 151 15.51 1.79 -21.96
CA LEU A 151 14.30 1.91 -21.14
C LEU A 151 13.11 2.52 -21.90
N SER A 152 13.15 2.55 -23.24
CA SER A 152 11.99 2.76 -24.09
C SER A 152 11.08 1.56 -24.28
N SER A 153 11.64 0.36 -24.11
CA SER A 153 10.85 -0.85 -24.12
C SER A 153 10.16 -1.05 -22.77
N TYR A 154 8.83 -1.22 -22.77
CA TYR A 154 8.06 -1.61 -21.58
C TYR A 154 8.64 -2.88 -20.93
N PHE A 155 9.16 -3.80 -21.75
CA PHE A 155 9.80 -5.02 -21.27
C PHE A 155 11.02 -4.75 -20.37
N LEU A 156 11.87 -3.80 -20.75
CA LEU A 156 13.06 -3.44 -19.95
C LEU A 156 12.69 -2.54 -18.78
N TYR A 157 11.68 -1.69 -18.95
CA TYR A 157 11.14 -0.85 -17.89
C TYR A 157 10.56 -1.68 -16.73
N TYR A 158 9.84 -2.76 -17.06
CA TYR A 158 9.31 -3.72 -16.09
C TYR A 158 10.39 -4.22 -15.11
N TYR A 159 11.59 -4.57 -15.60
CA TYR A 159 12.66 -5.05 -14.70
C TYR A 159 13.16 -3.96 -13.76
N LEU A 160 13.21 -2.71 -14.22
CA LEU A 160 13.56 -1.59 -13.36
C LEU A 160 12.53 -1.44 -12.23
N GLU A 161 11.25 -1.43 -12.56
CA GLU A 161 10.17 -1.32 -11.57
C GLU A 161 10.16 -2.51 -10.61
N LEU A 162 10.37 -3.73 -11.13
CA LEU A 162 10.47 -4.94 -10.34
C LEU A 162 11.63 -4.87 -9.34
N VAL A 163 12.79 -4.33 -9.74
CA VAL A 163 13.93 -4.11 -8.84
C VAL A 163 13.54 -3.11 -7.74
N VAL A 164 12.88 -2.00 -8.08
CA VAL A 164 12.42 -1.03 -7.08
C VAL A 164 11.42 -1.67 -6.11
N LEU A 165 10.45 -2.44 -6.61
CA LEU A 165 9.47 -3.17 -5.80
C LEU A 165 10.16 -4.20 -4.89
N LEU A 166 11.15 -4.91 -5.41
CA LEU A 166 11.94 -5.90 -4.69
C LEU A 166 12.70 -5.30 -3.51
N PHE A 167 13.11 -4.03 -3.57
CA PHE A 167 13.67 -3.32 -2.42
C PHE A 167 12.60 -2.69 -1.51
N ALA A 168 11.53 -2.15 -2.10
CA ALA A 168 10.47 -1.45 -1.40
C ALA A 168 9.67 -2.37 -0.46
N VAL A 169 9.36 -3.60 -0.89
CA VAL A 169 8.60 -4.56 -0.09
C VAL A 169 9.36 -5.01 1.18
N PRO A 170 10.61 -5.50 1.10
CA PRO A 170 11.42 -5.79 2.28
C PRO A 170 11.64 -4.56 3.17
N PHE A 171 11.81 -3.37 2.59
CA PHE A 171 11.91 -2.13 3.37
C PHE A 171 10.63 -1.85 4.16
N ALA A 172 9.45 -1.99 3.54
CA ALA A 172 8.17 -1.87 4.25
C ALA A 172 8.06 -2.89 5.40
N TYR A 173 8.46 -4.14 5.16
CA TYR A 173 8.50 -5.16 6.20
C TYR A 173 9.46 -4.83 7.34
N PHE A 174 10.66 -4.37 7.01
CA PHE A 174 11.66 -3.92 7.99
C PHE A 174 11.07 -2.82 8.88
N VAL A 175 10.50 -1.78 8.28
CA VAL A 175 9.83 -0.67 8.99
C VAL A 175 8.77 -1.21 9.94
N VAL A 176 7.90 -2.11 9.47
CA VAL A 176 6.79 -2.68 10.25
C VAL A 176 7.27 -3.53 11.43
N TYR A 177 8.38 -4.26 11.32
CA TYR A 177 8.89 -5.14 12.40
C TYR A 177 9.84 -4.44 13.38
N THR A 178 10.37 -3.27 13.04
CA THR A 178 11.23 -2.49 13.94
C THR A 178 10.47 -1.89 15.15
N ARG A 179 11.23 -1.28 16.08
CA ARG A 179 10.67 -0.50 17.20
C ARG A 179 9.72 0.60 16.70
N PHE A 180 10.03 1.19 15.55
CA PHE A 180 9.23 2.23 14.95
C PHE A 180 7.85 1.70 14.52
N GLY A 181 7.79 0.57 13.81
CA GLY A 181 6.52 -0.05 13.43
C GLY A 181 5.66 -0.45 14.64
N ARG A 182 6.27 -0.84 15.77
CA ARG A 182 5.52 -1.08 17.02
C ARG A 182 4.90 0.18 17.60
N ARG A 183 5.60 1.31 17.55
CA ARG A 183 5.07 2.63 17.97
C ARG A 183 3.90 3.06 17.11
N LEU A 184 3.97 2.84 15.79
CA LEU A 184 2.86 3.13 14.87
C LEU A 184 1.61 2.32 15.21
N ARG A 185 1.76 1.01 15.49
CA ARG A 185 0.63 0.15 15.88
C ARG A 185 0.05 0.55 17.23
N ALA A 186 0.89 0.87 18.21
CA ALA A 186 0.43 1.36 19.51
C ALA A 186 -0.40 2.65 19.34
N MET A 187 0.09 3.60 18.54
CA MET A 187 -0.62 4.85 18.22
C MET A 187 -1.95 4.60 17.51
N ARG A 188 -2.01 3.64 16.59
CA ARG A 188 -3.24 3.23 15.92
C ARG A 188 -4.27 2.68 16.89
N ASP A 189 -3.84 1.83 17.81
CA ASP A 189 -4.75 1.14 18.72
C ASP A 189 -5.31 2.12 19.77
N ASP A 190 -4.47 2.94 20.40
CA ASP A 190 -4.90 4.07 21.25
C ASP A 190 -3.78 5.12 21.40
N ASN A 191 -4.05 6.36 20.97
CA ASN A 191 -3.09 7.46 21.05
C ASN A 191 -2.72 7.83 22.51
N LEU A 192 -3.68 7.81 23.43
CA LEU A 192 -3.48 8.15 24.85
C LEU A 192 -2.69 7.05 25.56
N ALA A 193 -3.01 5.78 25.31
CA ALA A 193 -2.26 4.66 25.86
C ALA A 193 -0.84 4.55 25.25
N ALA A 194 -0.67 4.88 23.97
CA ALA A 194 0.65 4.97 23.37
C ALA A 194 1.49 6.07 24.03
N ALA A 195 0.90 7.23 24.31
CA ALA A 195 1.59 8.33 24.97
C ALA A 195 2.03 7.97 26.41
N SER A 196 1.19 7.25 27.17
CA SER A 196 1.54 6.83 28.54
C SER A 196 2.68 5.81 28.60
N THR A 197 2.90 5.05 27.53
CA THR A 197 4.02 4.10 27.39
C THR A 197 5.29 4.74 26.80
N GLY A 198 5.32 6.07 26.65
CA GLY A 198 6.49 6.83 26.18
C GLY A 198 6.61 6.99 24.66
N VAL A 199 5.54 6.71 23.90
CA VAL A 199 5.51 6.97 22.46
C VAL A 199 5.23 8.45 22.20
N GLN A 200 6.15 9.10 21.49
CA GLN A 200 5.91 10.46 20.98
C GLN A 200 4.96 10.40 19.78
N VAL A 201 3.65 10.51 20.04
CA VAL A 201 2.58 10.45 19.03
C VAL A 201 2.79 11.44 17.86
N PRO A 202 3.19 12.72 18.08
CA PRO A 202 3.44 13.64 16.98
C PRO A 202 4.55 13.16 16.02
N VAL A 203 5.65 12.63 16.57
CA VAL A 203 6.78 12.14 15.76
C VAL A 203 6.38 10.87 15.01
N ALA A 204 5.67 9.96 15.66
CA ALA A 204 5.15 8.74 15.02
C ALA A 204 4.21 9.08 13.85
N ARG A 205 3.35 10.09 14.02
CA ARG A 205 2.46 10.63 12.98
C ARG A 205 3.25 11.22 11.81
N MET A 206 4.22 12.09 12.06
CA MET A 206 5.05 12.69 11.00
C MET A 206 5.85 11.65 10.21
N LEU A 207 6.40 10.65 10.89
CA LEU A 207 7.15 9.57 10.22
C LEU A 207 6.24 8.65 9.38
N SER A 208 4.99 8.46 9.81
CA SER A 208 3.98 7.77 8.98
C SER A 208 3.72 8.54 7.67
N PHE A 209 3.60 9.87 7.73
CA PHE A 209 3.50 10.71 6.55
C PHE A 209 4.76 10.67 5.67
N ALA A 210 5.95 10.70 6.28
CA ALA A 210 7.21 10.58 5.55
C ALA A 210 7.33 9.27 4.76
N LEU A 211 6.88 8.15 5.35
CA LEU A 211 6.85 6.86 4.67
C LEU A 211 5.82 6.86 3.54
N ALA A 212 4.63 7.39 3.78
CA ALA A 212 3.60 7.55 2.76
C ALA A 212 4.13 8.37 1.56
N GLY A 213 4.84 9.48 1.84
CA GLY A 213 5.51 10.32 0.85
C GLY A 213 6.67 9.64 0.13
N LEU A 214 7.48 8.83 0.83
CA LEU A 214 8.57 8.06 0.22
C LEU A 214 8.04 7.09 -0.85
N PHE A 215 7.05 6.27 -0.48
CA PHE A 215 6.45 5.31 -1.40
C PHE A 215 5.62 5.99 -2.51
N GLY A 216 4.92 7.08 -2.18
CA GLY A 216 4.20 7.89 -3.18
C GLY A 216 5.13 8.57 -4.16
N GLY A 217 6.25 9.12 -3.69
CA GLY A 217 7.28 9.72 -4.53
C GLY A 217 7.96 8.72 -5.45
N LEU A 218 8.30 7.53 -4.94
CA LEU A 218 8.85 6.44 -5.76
C LEU A 218 7.87 6.02 -6.86
N ALA A 219 6.60 5.84 -6.52
CA ALA A 219 5.55 5.56 -7.51
C ALA A 219 5.45 6.68 -8.55
N GLY A 220 5.50 7.95 -8.12
CA GLY A 220 5.36 9.12 -8.99
C GLY A 220 6.50 9.25 -10.01
N VAL A 221 7.74 9.05 -9.56
CA VAL A 221 8.92 9.08 -10.43
C VAL A 221 8.88 7.97 -11.48
N LEU A 222 8.50 6.75 -11.08
CA LEU A 222 8.37 5.63 -12.02
C LEU A 222 7.22 5.88 -13.02
N TYR A 223 6.09 6.39 -12.55
CA TYR A 223 4.98 6.77 -13.43
C TYR A 223 5.38 7.82 -14.47
N ALA A 224 6.11 8.87 -14.04
CA ALA A 224 6.61 9.89 -14.95
C ALA A 224 7.59 9.33 -15.99
N GLY A 225 8.46 8.40 -15.60
CA GLY A 225 9.40 7.74 -16.53
C GLY A 225 8.74 6.76 -17.50
N LEU A 226 7.69 6.05 -17.05
CA LEU A 226 6.93 5.09 -17.85
C LEU A 226 6.05 5.79 -18.89
N VAL A 227 5.19 6.71 -18.44
CA VAL A 227 4.18 7.37 -19.28
C VAL A 227 4.78 8.53 -20.07
N ARG A 228 5.88 9.14 -19.58
CA ARG A 228 6.61 10.27 -20.20
C ARG A 228 5.78 11.52 -20.41
N TYR A 229 4.66 11.57 -19.69
CA TYR A 229 3.70 12.65 -19.69
C TYR A 229 3.06 12.70 -18.31
N VAL A 230 2.93 13.89 -17.75
CA VAL A 230 2.37 14.10 -16.42
C VAL A 230 1.29 15.16 -16.50
N SER A 231 0.04 14.75 -16.26
CA SER A 231 -1.14 15.63 -16.29
C SER A 231 -1.83 15.72 -14.93
N PRO A 232 -2.46 16.86 -14.58
CA PRO A 232 -3.12 17.00 -13.28
C PRO A 232 -4.31 16.04 -13.14
N ALA A 233 -4.96 15.73 -14.27
CA ALA A 233 -6.08 14.80 -14.34
C ALA A 233 -5.73 13.37 -13.91
N SER A 234 -4.45 12.97 -13.99
CA SER A 234 -3.98 11.65 -13.56
C SER A 234 -4.00 11.48 -12.02
N PHE A 235 -3.99 12.58 -11.26
CA PHE A 235 -3.84 12.58 -9.80
C PHE A 235 -5.12 12.97 -9.08
N ASN A 236 -6.26 12.47 -9.57
CA ASN A 236 -7.58 12.84 -9.09
C ASN A 236 -8.06 12.01 -7.88
N ILE A 237 -9.24 12.38 -7.37
CA ILE A 237 -9.88 11.68 -6.24
C ILE A 237 -10.22 10.22 -6.58
N ASP A 238 -10.60 9.94 -7.83
CA ASP A 238 -10.95 8.59 -8.26
C ASP A 238 -9.75 7.64 -8.13
N ALA A 239 -8.55 8.10 -8.52
CA ALA A 239 -7.31 7.36 -8.33
C ALA A 239 -7.02 7.11 -6.83
N MET A 240 -7.26 8.09 -5.96
CA MET A 240 -7.10 7.90 -4.51
C MET A 240 -8.05 6.84 -3.96
N PHE A 241 -9.32 6.85 -4.36
CA PHE A 241 -10.29 5.85 -3.93
C PHE A 241 -9.97 4.47 -4.48
N LEU A 242 -9.45 4.37 -5.71
CA LEU A 242 -8.98 3.11 -6.28
C LEU A 242 -7.80 2.53 -5.47
N VAL A 243 -6.83 3.36 -5.08
CA VAL A 243 -5.71 2.91 -4.21
C VAL A 243 -6.22 2.50 -2.83
N LEU A 244 -7.18 3.25 -2.27
CA LEU A 244 -7.83 2.90 -1.01
C LEU A 244 -8.57 1.55 -1.14
N ALA A 245 -9.26 1.31 -2.25
CA ALA A 245 -9.93 0.06 -2.55
C ALA A 245 -8.95 -1.12 -2.58
N MET A 246 -7.80 -0.96 -3.27
CA MET A 246 -6.74 -1.96 -3.32
C MET A 246 -6.24 -2.34 -1.92
N VAL A 247 -6.03 -1.33 -1.06
CA VAL A 247 -5.58 -1.55 0.33
C VAL A 247 -6.64 -2.24 1.18
N ILE A 248 -7.90 -1.82 1.07
CA ILE A 248 -9.01 -2.40 1.84
C ILE A 248 -9.27 -3.83 1.41
N ILE A 249 -9.35 -4.09 0.11
CA ILE A 249 -9.61 -5.42 -0.45
C ILE A 249 -8.47 -6.38 -0.13
N GLY A 250 -7.22 -5.94 -0.29
CA GLY A 250 -6.06 -6.73 0.11
C GLY A 250 -6.02 -7.01 1.62
N GLY A 251 -6.55 -6.09 2.41
CA GLY A 251 -6.58 -6.14 3.87
C GLY A 251 -5.55 -5.18 4.47
N ARG A 252 -6.04 -4.06 5.01
CA ARG A 252 -5.22 -2.94 5.51
C ARG A 252 -4.15 -3.32 6.55
N PHE A 253 -4.25 -4.47 7.21
CA PHE A 253 -3.29 -4.90 8.23
C PHE A 253 -2.17 -5.81 7.71
N SER A 254 -2.18 -6.15 6.41
CA SER A 254 -1.23 -7.09 5.81
C SER A 254 -0.58 -6.51 4.56
N LEU A 255 0.75 -6.32 4.58
CA LEU A 255 1.49 -5.80 3.43
C LEU A 255 1.37 -6.71 2.19
N THR A 256 1.54 -8.03 2.36
CA THR A 256 1.31 -9.00 1.27
C THR A 256 -0.14 -9.03 0.82
N GLY A 257 -1.07 -8.82 1.74
CA GLY A 257 -2.49 -8.66 1.42
C GLY A 257 -2.73 -7.55 0.43
N VAL A 258 -2.16 -6.37 0.72
CA VAL A 258 -2.28 -5.20 -0.14
C VAL A 258 -1.70 -5.45 -1.54
N LEU A 259 -0.55 -6.11 -1.66
CA LEU A 259 -0.01 -6.48 -2.98
C LEU A 259 -0.99 -7.36 -3.77
N VAL A 260 -1.60 -8.36 -3.12
CA VAL A 260 -2.64 -9.19 -3.75
C VAL A 260 -3.88 -8.36 -4.11
N GLY A 261 -4.29 -7.44 -3.24
CA GLY A 261 -5.41 -6.53 -3.50
C GLY A 261 -5.21 -5.66 -4.74
N VAL A 262 -3.97 -5.19 -4.97
CA VAL A 262 -3.59 -4.47 -6.20
C VAL A 262 -3.70 -5.38 -7.40
N VAL A 263 -3.10 -6.58 -7.38
CA VAL A 263 -3.20 -7.54 -8.51
C VAL A 263 -4.65 -7.84 -8.87
N VAL A 264 -5.49 -8.12 -7.85
CA VAL A 264 -6.90 -8.46 -8.07
C VAL A 264 -7.67 -7.28 -8.66
N LEU A 265 -7.52 -6.08 -8.11
CA LEU A 265 -8.24 -4.92 -8.65
C LEU A 265 -7.70 -4.46 -10.01
N THR A 266 -6.42 -4.62 -10.29
CA THR A 266 -5.89 -4.36 -11.63
C THR A 266 -6.48 -5.33 -12.64
N ALA A 267 -6.56 -6.63 -12.32
CA ALA A 267 -7.21 -7.60 -13.19
C ALA A 267 -8.70 -7.27 -13.42
N VAL A 268 -9.43 -6.90 -12.37
CA VAL A 268 -10.83 -6.43 -12.52
C VAL A 268 -10.90 -5.18 -13.40
N ARG A 269 -10.00 -4.21 -13.20
CA ARG A 269 -9.96 -2.98 -14.00
C ARG A 269 -9.73 -3.29 -15.47
N GLU A 270 -8.85 -4.24 -15.77
CA GLU A 270 -8.53 -4.67 -17.12
C GLU A 270 -9.75 -5.26 -17.84
N GLU A 271 -10.47 -6.17 -17.18
CA GLU A 271 -11.72 -6.76 -17.72
C GLU A 271 -12.83 -5.72 -17.93
N LEU A 272 -12.75 -4.57 -17.23
CA LEU A 272 -13.74 -3.50 -17.31
C LEU A 272 -13.30 -2.31 -18.18
N VAL A 273 -12.17 -2.41 -18.88
CA VAL A 273 -11.67 -1.32 -19.76
C VAL A 273 -12.72 -0.91 -20.80
N ASP A 274 -13.43 -1.88 -21.38
CA ASP A 274 -14.47 -1.64 -22.39
C ASP A 274 -15.77 -1.04 -21.80
N TYR A 275 -15.92 -1.06 -20.47
CA TYR A 275 -17.12 -0.62 -19.74
C TYR A 275 -16.80 0.51 -18.74
N ALA A 276 -16.02 1.50 -19.17
CA ALA A 276 -15.51 2.58 -18.32
C ALA A 276 -16.60 3.29 -17.49
N SER A 277 -17.81 3.49 -18.03
CA SER A 277 -18.93 4.13 -17.31
C SER A 277 -19.45 3.29 -16.12
N TYR A 278 -19.34 1.97 -16.19
CA TYR A 278 -19.79 1.05 -15.13
C TYR A 278 -18.66 0.69 -14.15
N ALA A 279 -17.40 0.89 -14.55
CA ALA A 279 -16.23 0.55 -13.74
C ALA A 279 -16.28 1.14 -12.33
N GLN A 280 -16.68 2.42 -12.20
CA GLN A 280 -16.75 3.10 -10.90
C GLN A 280 -17.83 2.52 -9.98
N LEU A 281 -18.98 2.12 -10.53
CA LEU A 281 -20.03 1.42 -9.79
C LEU A 281 -19.54 0.04 -9.33
N VAL A 282 -18.79 -0.67 -10.16
CA VAL A 282 -18.25 -1.99 -9.82
C VAL A 282 -17.18 -1.87 -8.73
N TYR A 283 -16.27 -0.90 -8.81
CA TYR A 283 -15.26 -0.69 -7.76
C TYR A 283 -15.91 -0.35 -6.42
N GLY A 284 -16.87 0.59 -6.40
CA GLY A 284 -17.60 0.95 -5.18
C GLY A 284 -18.36 -0.24 -4.59
N SER A 285 -19.05 -1.00 -5.44
CA SER A 285 -19.79 -2.20 -5.02
C SER A 285 -18.86 -3.28 -4.46
N LEU A 286 -17.74 -3.56 -5.12
CA LEU A 286 -16.73 -4.52 -4.65
C LEU A 286 -16.15 -4.12 -3.30
N ILE A 287 -15.87 -2.84 -3.08
CA ILE A 287 -15.40 -2.33 -1.79
C ILE A 287 -16.47 -2.59 -0.71
N VAL A 288 -17.72 -2.20 -0.95
CA VAL A 288 -18.81 -2.38 0.02
C VAL A 288 -18.98 -3.87 0.34
N LEU A 289 -19.05 -4.73 -0.68
CA LEU A 289 -19.14 -6.18 -0.50
C LEU A 289 -17.96 -6.71 0.31
N MET A 290 -16.74 -6.29 -0.01
CA MET A 290 -15.55 -6.77 0.69
C MET A 290 -15.51 -6.30 2.15
N VAL A 291 -15.91 -5.06 2.42
CA VAL A 291 -15.98 -4.52 3.79
C VAL A 291 -17.04 -5.25 4.62
N VAL A 292 -18.19 -5.59 4.02
CA VAL A 292 -19.30 -6.29 4.69
C VAL A 292 -18.98 -7.77 4.91
N PHE A 293 -18.53 -8.48 3.87
CA PHE A 293 -18.38 -9.95 3.92
C PHE A 293 -16.98 -10.39 4.37
N ALA A 294 -15.95 -9.58 4.14
CA ALA A 294 -14.55 -9.92 4.43
C ALA A 294 -13.78 -8.74 5.07
N PRO A 295 -14.13 -8.32 6.31
CA PRO A 295 -13.54 -7.15 6.97
C PRO A 295 -12.03 -7.27 7.28
N THR A 296 -11.45 -8.45 7.12
CA THR A 296 -9.99 -8.69 7.21
C THR A 296 -9.27 -8.59 5.87
N GLY A 297 -9.99 -8.31 4.78
CA GLY A 297 -9.50 -8.38 3.40
C GLY A 297 -9.16 -9.81 2.95
N LEU A 298 -8.65 -9.93 1.73
CA LEU A 298 -8.18 -11.19 1.13
C LEU A 298 -7.08 -11.85 1.98
N ALA A 299 -6.25 -11.05 2.66
CA ALA A 299 -5.22 -11.56 3.57
C ALA A 299 -5.74 -12.41 4.73
N GLY A 300 -6.99 -12.19 5.18
CA GLY A 300 -7.58 -12.94 6.29
C GLY A 300 -8.29 -14.24 5.87
N ALA A 301 -8.51 -14.44 4.57
CA ALA A 301 -9.21 -15.63 4.06
C ALA A 301 -8.54 -16.96 4.46
N PRO A 302 -7.20 -17.12 4.39
CA PRO A 302 -6.55 -18.38 4.76
C PRO A 302 -6.72 -18.74 6.25
N GLN A 303 -6.73 -17.73 7.12
CA GLN A 303 -6.85 -17.92 8.57
C GLN A 303 -8.28 -18.27 8.99
N ARG A 304 -9.29 -17.69 8.32
CA ARG A 304 -10.71 -18.04 8.52
C ARG A 304 -11.01 -19.47 8.07
N ILE A 305 -10.53 -19.86 6.90
CA ILE A 305 -10.71 -21.22 6.35
C ILE A 305 -10.01 -22.25 7.26
N GLY A 306 -8.77 -21.96 7.70
CA GLY A 306 -8.04 -22.81 8.65
C GLY A 306 -8.73 -22.95 10.02
N GLY A 307 -9.37 -21.89 10.52
CA GLY A 307 -10.14 -21.93 11.77
C GLY A 307 -11.40 -22.79 11.69
N LEU A 308 -12.09 -22.78 10.54
CA LEU A 308 -13.27 -23.61 10.28
C LEU A 308 -12.89 -25.09 10.11
N LEU A 309 -11.78 -25.38 9.41
CA LEU A 309 -11.25 -26.73 9.26
C LEU A 309 -10.75 -27.32 10.58
N ARG A 310 -10.10 -26.50 11.43
CA ARG A 310 -9.69 -26.92 12.78
C ARG A 310 -10.87 -27.20 13.70
N ARG A 311 -11.93 -26.39 13.64
CA ARG A 311 -13.16 -26.65 14.41
C ARG A 311 -13.81 -27.99 14.03
N ARG A 312 -13.73 -28.41 12.76
CA ARG A 312 -14.18 -29.75 12.34
C ARG A 312 -13.30 -30.90 12.86
N THR A 313 -11.99 -30.70 12.96
CA THR A 313 -11.07 -31.73 13.47
C THR A 313 -11.08 -31.86 14.98
N THR A 314 -11.23 -30.77 15.75
CA THR A 314 -11.44 -30.87 17.21
C THR A 314 -12.84 -31.36 17.57
N ALA A 315 -13.87 -31.07 16.78
CA ALA A 315 -15.19 -31.69 16.96
C ALA A 315 -15.18 -33.20 16.68
N ALA A 316 -14.33 -33.67 15.76
CA ALA A 316 -14.13 -35.10 15.49
C ALA A 316 -13.23 -35.81 16.54
N ALA A 317 -12.31 -35.08 17.18
CA ALA A 317 -11.43 -35.62 18.22
C ALA A 317 -12.01 -35.51 19.65
N GLY A 318 -13.03 -34.67 19.85
CA GLY A 318 -13.74 -34.50 21.11
C GLY A 318 -14.86 -35.52 21.30
N GLY A 319 -14.53 -36.81 21.26
CA GLY A 319 -15.39 -37.82 21.87
C GLY A 319 -15.46 -37.52 23.36
N THR A 320 -16.63 -37.14 23.85
CA THR A 320 -16.88 -36.96 25.28
C THR A 320 -16.68 -38.30 25.98
N GLY A 321 -15.47 -38.50 26.51
CA GLY A 321 -15.25 -39.54 27.51
C GLY A 321 -16.27 -39.36 28.65
N PRO A 322 -16.78 -40.44 29.25
CA PRO A 322 -17.86 -40.35 30.23
C PRO A 322 -17.46 -39.38 31.34
N PHE A 323 -18.34 -38.42 31.60
CA PHE A 323 -18.19 -37.44 32.65
C PHE A 323 -18.03 -38.17 33.98
N LEU A 324 -16.83 -38.10 34.57
CA LEU A 324 -16.56 -38.60 35.92
C LEU A 324 -16.81 -37.44 36.89
N PRO A 325 -17.91 -37.44 37.67
CA PRO A 325 -18.10 -36.42 38.69
C PRO A 325 -16.99 -36.51 39.73
N SER A 326 -16.22 -35.44 39.86
CA SER A 326 -15.26 -35.27 40.94
C SER A 326 -16.02 -35.08 42.26
N GLY A 327 -16.12 -36.15 43.05
CA GLY A 327 -16.56 -36.12 44.44
C GLY A 327 -17.95 -36.69 44.69
N THR A 328 -17.99 -37.99 45.02
CA THR A 328 -18.98 -38.55 45.96
C THR A 328 -18.21 -39.38 46.98
N GLY A 329 -18.60 -39.23 48.24
CA GLY A 329 -17.73 -39.38 49.40
C GLY A 329 -17.31 -40.80 49.77
N ALA A 330 -16.11 -40.88 50.33
CA ALA A 330 -15.74 -41.90 51.31
C ALA A 330 -15.09 -41.18 52.52
N LYS A 331 -15.91 -40.42 53.25
CA LYS A 331 -15.68 -40.13 54.66
C LYS A 331 -16.75 -40.89 55.44
N THR A 332 -16.40 -42.09 55.91
CA THR A 332 -17.13 -42.74 57.00
C THR A 332 -16.24 -43.81 57.63
N ALA A 333 -15.98 -43.62 58.92
CA ALA A 333 -15.68 -44.61 59.96
C ALA A 333 -14.39 -45.45 59.86
N ALA A 334 -13.39 -45.05 60.65
CA ALA A 334 -12.63 -45.96 61.50
C ALA A 334 -12.07 -45.17 62.69
N HIS A 335 -12.92 -45.00 63.70
CA HIS A 335 -12.51 -44.90 65.09
C HIS A 335 -12.73 -46.31 65.67
N ASP A 336 -11.80 -46.74 66.53
CA ASP A 336 -11.78 -47.95 67.37
C ASP A 336 -10.91 -49.13 66.86
N GLY A 337 -9.83 -49.36 67.61
CA GLY A 337 -8.86 -50.45 67.44
C GLY A 337 -7.46 -50.04 67.89
#